data_AF-A0A1D2UED3-F1
#
_entry.id   AF-A0A1D2UED3-F1
#
_cell.length_a   1.000
_cell.length_b   1.000
_cell.length_c   1.000
_cell.angle_alpha   90.00
_cell.angle_beta   90.00
_cell.angle_gamma   90.00
#
_symmetry.space_group_name_H-M   'P 1'
#
loop_
_entity.id
_entity.type
_entity.pdbx_description
1 polymer ?
#
loop_
_entity_poly.entity_id
_entity_poly.type
_entity_poly.pdbx_seq_one_letter_code
_entity_poly.pdbx_strand_id
1 'polypeptide(L)'
;MENGKKAAIAATLILIVAVGVRIGMIYHQRNAPVKPVPTAADEKISDDDLVFLKKKRPDTMAEIRTLIGTKLWVSAGGQMDYYPFAGHRVAYGKSAGILLGAEPLIVKDAVEQVAPKSATFRIPGGDRQVSLVFTLPQSADATKEYAVPVGYRETGRYTFYTDEIFFYDDPHELYKHWGPEIWKAVDSHQVILGMNERQVQLSLGQVSKSVSQDYGNRMVVYANLGKPMAVTFVNNKVTAFRPDQGF
;
A
#
# COMPACT_ATOMS: atom_id res chain seq x y z
N MET A 1 50.35 -37.78 -49.43
CA MET A 1 50.36 -37.68 -47.95
C MET A 1 50.86 -36.33 -47.40
N GLU A 2 51.45 -35.42 -48.20
CA GLU A 2 52.00 -34.15 -47.67
C GLU A 2 50.96 -33.05 -47.40
N ASN A 3 49.91 -32.94 -48.22
CA ASN A 3 48.95 -31.83 -48.12
C ASN A 3 48.09 -31.89 -46.84
N GLY A 4 47.75 -33.10 -46.36
CA GLY A 4 47.03 -33.28 -45.10
C GLY A 4 47.85 -32.88 -43.87
N LYS A 5 49.16 -33.10 -43.88
CA LYS A 5 50.06 -32.68 -42.79
C LYS A 5 50.20 -31.16 -42.74
N LYS A 6 50.34 -30.51 -43.90
CA LYS A 6 50.40 -29.03 -44.00
C LYS A 6 49.09 -28.39 -43.55
N ALA A 7 47.94 -28.96 -43.90
CA ALA A 7 46.63 -28.50 -43.45
C ALA A 7 46.44 -28.66 -41.93
N ALA A 8 46.84 -29.80 -41.36
CA ALA A 8 46.77 -30.04 -39.92
C ALA A 8 47.68 -29.08 -39.12
N ILE A 9 48.90 -28.81 -39.61
CA ILE A 9 49.82 -27.84 -39.00
C ILE A 9 49.25 -26.42 -39.07
N ALA A 10 48.70 -26.02 -40.22
CA ALA A 10 48.07 -24.71 -40.38
C ALA A 10 46.85 -24.53 -39.44
N ALA A 11 45.99 -25.55 -39.33
CA ALA A 11 44.85 -25.54 -38.41
C ALA A 11 45.31 -25.45 -36.94
N THR A 12 46.40 -26.13 -36.58
CA THR A 12 46.96 -26.10 -35.23
C THR A 12 47.53 -24.73 -34.89
N LEU A 13 48.24 -24.09 -35.82
CA LEU A 13 48.75 -22.72 -35.65
C LEU A 13 47.62 -21.70 -35.46
N ILE A 14 46.56 -21.81 -36.25
CA ILE A 14 45.39 -20.93 -36.12
C ILE A 14 44.74 -21.11 -34.73
N LEU A 15 44.61 -22.34 -34.25
CA LEU A 15 44.07 -22.63 -32.92
C LEU A 15 44.92 -22.00 -31.81
N ILE A 16 46.25 -22.15 -31.89
CA ILE A 16 47.18 -21.58 -30.90
C ILE A 16 47.09 -20.05 -30.88
N VAL A 17 47.01 -19.41 -32.05
CA VAL A 17 46.84 -17.96 -32.14
C VAL A 17 45.50 -17.52 -31.55
N ALA A 18 44.41 -18.21 -31.86
CA ALA A 18 43.09 -17.90 -31.32
C ALA A 18 43.04 -18.02 -29.79
N VAL A 19 43.68 -19.06 -29.23
CA VAL A 19 43.81 -19.24 -27.78
C VAL A 19 44.67 -18.14 -27.16
N GLY A 20 45.80 -17.80 -27.77
CA GLY A 20 46.69 -16.73 -27.30
C GLY A 20 45.99 -15.36 -27.27
N VAL A 21 45.24 -15.03 -28.33
CA VAL A 21 44.42 -13.80 -28.39
C VAL A 21 43.35 -13.80 -27.31
N ARG A 22 42.69 -14.94 -27.06
CA ARG A 22 41.67 -15.05 -26.00
C ARG A 22 42.27 -14.86 -24.60
N ILE A 23 43.43 -15.45 -24.33
CA ILE A 23 44.14 -15.29 -23.06
C ILE A 23 44.57 -13.84 -22.88
N GLY A 24 45.11 -13.20 -23.92
CA GLY A 24 45.49 -11.78 -23.89
C GLY A 24 44.31 -10.86 -23.59
N MET A 25 43.15 -11.10 -24.21
CA MET A 25 41.93 -10.33 -23.91
C MET A 25 41.46 -10.53 -22.47
N ILE A 26 41.51 -11.76 -21.94
CA ILE A 26 41.15 -12.04 -20.54
C ILE A 26 42.11 -11.33 -19.59
N TYR A 27 43.42 -11.37 -19.86
CA TYR A 27 44.41 -10.67 -19.05
C TYR A 27 44.18 -9.15 -19.05
N HIS A 28 43.92 -8.56 -20.22
CA HIS A 28 43.58 -7.15 -20.34
C HIS A 28 42.30 -6.79 -19.59
N GLN A 29 41.24 -7.60 -19.70
CA GLN A 29 39.97 -7.36 -18.98
C GLN A 29 40.12 -7.49 -17.47
N ARG A 30 40.94 -8.42 -16.98
CA ARG A 30 41.16 -8.62 -15.54
C ARG A 30 42.07 -7.56 -14.92
N ASN A 31 42.96 -6.97 -15.71
CA ASN A 31 43.85 -5.90 -15.28
C ASN A 31 43.36 -4.50 -15.66
N ALA A 32 42.24 -4.40 -16.37
CA ALA A 32 41.56 -3.14 -16.56
C ALA A 32 41.17 -2.61 -15.17
N PRO A 33 41.45 -1.32 -14.87
CA PRO A 33 41.05 -0.74 -13.60
C PRO A 33 39.55 -0.92 -13.41
N VAL A 34 39.17 -1.51 -12.28
CA VAL A 34 37.77 -1.69 -11.90
C VAL A 34 37.14 -0.29 -11.94
N LYS A 35 36.15 -0.10 -12.83
CA LYS A 35 35.37 1.14 -12.82
C LYS A 35 34.84 1.31 -11.40
N PRO A 36 35.07 2.45 -10.73
CA PRO A 36 34.56 2.65 -9.40
C PRO A 36 33.06 2.36 -9.44
N VAL A 37 32.64 1.40 -8.62
CA VAL A 37 31.21 1.17 -8.39
C VAL A 37 30.68 2.53 -7.92
N PRO A 38 29.66 3.11 -8.57
CA PRO A 38 29.05 4.32 -8.07
C PRO A 38 28.72 4.07 -6.60
N THR A 39 29.29 4.85 -5.69
CA THR A 39 28.92 4.80 -4.29
C THR A 39 27.40 4.94 -4.27
N ALA A 40 26.72 3.90 -3.79
CA ALA A 40 25.27 3.96 -3.64
C ALA A 40 24.97 5.25 -2.88
N ALA A 41 24.16 6.12 -3.46
CA ALA A 41 23.76 7.33 -2.78
C ALA A 41 23.17 6.91 -1.43
N ASP A 42 23.61 7.55 -0.34
CA ASP A 42 23.06 7.28 0.98
C ASP A 42 21.55 7.49 0.91
N GLU A 43 20.80 6.38 1.02
CA GLU A 43 19.36 6.42 0.97
C GLU A 43 18.89 7.12 2.25
N LYS A 44 18.51 8.39 2.11
CA LYS A 44 17.99 9.17 3.23
C LYS A 44 16.63 8.60 3.62
N ILE A 45 16.60 7.89 4.75
CA ILE A 45 15.37 7.41 5.37
C ILE A 45 14.45 8.63 5.59
N SER A 46 13.22 8.55 5.10
CA SER A 46 12.28 9.65 5.24
C SER A 46 11.73 9.71 6.67
N ASP A 47 11.36 10.90 7.15
CA ASP A 47 10.75 11.05 8.49
C ASP A 47 9.46 10.21 8.62
N ASP A 48 8.75 9.97 7.51
CA ASP A 48 7.57 9.10 7.46
C ASP A 48 7.89 7.63 7.78
N ASP A 49 9.10 7.18 7.46
CA ASP A 49 9.55 5.80 7.71
C ASP A 49 10.06 5.61 9.14
N LEU A 50 10.34 6.71 9.85
CA LEU A 50 10.68 6.72 11.26
C LEU A 50 9.45 6.69 12.18
N VAL A 51 8.24 6.86 11.61
CA VAL A 51 6.98 6.80 12.37
C VAL A 51 6.68 5.36 12.77
N PHE A 52 6.64 5.12 14.08
CA PHE A 52 6.28 3.81 14.62
C PHE A 52 4.77 3.65 14.72
N LEU A 53 4.21 2.76 13.89
CA LEU A 53 2.80 2.41 13.93
C LEU A 53 2.56 1.29 14.93
N LYS A 54 1.74 1.59 15.95
CA LYS A 54 1.28 0.59 16.92
C LYS A 54 0.51 -0.52 16.21
N LYS A 55 0.78 -1.76 16.59
CA LYS A 55 0.06 -2.95 16.11
C LYS A 55 -0.48 -3.73 17.30
N LYS A 56 -1.77 -4.09 17.25
CA LYS A 56 -2.41 -4.89 18.28
C LYS A 56 -2.39 -6.37 17.95
N ARG A 57 -2.35 -6.73 16.66
CA ARG A 57 -2.31 -8.12 16.17
C ARG A 57 -3.31 -9.04 16.87
N PRO A 58 -4.61 -8.69 16.90
CA PRO A 58 -5.58 -9.50 17.58
C PRO A 58 -5.67 -10.89 16.94
N ASP A 59 -5.88 -11.93 17.75
CA ASP A 59 -6.08 -13.31 17.30
C ASP A 59 -7.42 -13.92 17.76
N THR A 60 -8.11 -13.24 18.66
CA THR A 60 -9.42 -13.64 19.19
C THR A 60 -10.43 -12.50 19.20
N MET A 61 -11.71 -12.86 19.25
CA MET A 61 -12.80 -11.89 19.47
C MET A 61 -12.70 -11.16 20.82
N ALA A 62 -12.13 -11.79 21.84
CA ALA A 62 -11.93 -11.13 23.13
C ALA A 62 -10.98 -9.93 23.00
N GLU A 63 -9.88 -10.09 22.25
CA GLU A 63 -8.94 -9.02 21.98
C GLU A 63 -9.56 -7.93 21.11
N ILE A 64 -10.35 -8.28 20.08
CA ILE A 64 -11.11 -7.30 19.29
C ILE A 64 -12.05 -6.47 20.18
N ARG A 65 -12.73 -7.10 21.13
CA ARG A 65 -13.64 -6.41 22.06
C ARG A 65 -12.92 -5.43 22.99
N THR A 66 -11.60 -5.52 23.17
CA THR A 66 -10.83 -4.49 23.90
C THR A 66 -10.82 -3.13 23.20
N LEU A 67 -11.18 -3.09 21.90
CA LEU A 67 -11.28 -1.85 21.13
C LEU A 67 -12.60 -1.10 21.40
N ILE A 68 -13.59 -1.72 22.05
CA ILE A 68 -14.87 -1.08 22.34
C ILE A 68 -14.66 0.18 23.20
N GLY A 69 -15.26 1.29 22.78
CA GLY A 69 -15.09 2.60 23.42
C GLY A 69 -13.85 3.38 22.97
N THR A 70 -12.94 2.76 22.22
CA THR A 70 -11.74 3.44 21.71
C THR A 70 -12.04 4.23 20.44
N LYS A 71 -11.22 5.25 20.20
CA LYS A 71 -11.16 5.97 18.92
C LYS A 71 -10.12 5.30 18.04
N LEU A 72 -10.52 4.88 16.85
CA LEU A 72 -9.60 4.43 15.80
C LEU A 72 -9.62 5.44 14.66
N TRP A 73 -8.56 5.44 13.86
CA TRP A 73 -8.43 6.31 12.70
C TRP A 73 -8.18 5.46 11.47
N VAL A 74 -8.81 5.78 10.34
CA VAL A 74 -8.69 4.97 9.13
C VAL A 74 -7.31 5.15 8.50
N SER A 75 -6.56 4.06 8.33
CA SER A 75 -5.30 4.04 7.57
C SER A 75 -5.53 3.58 6.12
N ALA A 76 -6.47 2.64 5.91
CA ALA A 76 -6.85 2.13 4.59
C ALA A 76 -7.93 2.98 3.91
N GLY A 77 -7.66 4.28 3.74
CA GLY A 77 -8.60 5.23 3.13
C GLY A 77 -9.09 4.77 1.75
N GLY A 78 -10.38 4.91 1.48
CA GLY A 78 -10.97 4.60 0.18
C GLY A 78 -11.05 3.10 -0.16
N GLN A 79 -10.74 2.20 0.78
CA GLN A 79 -10.71 0.75 0.53
C GLN A 79 -11.88 0.00 1.14
N MET A 80 -12.38 0.47 2.29
CA MET A 80 -13.30 -0.28 3.13
C MET A 80 -14.72 0.27 3.03
N ASP A 81 -15.61 -0.52 2.44
CA ASP A 81 -17.06 -0.28 2.54
C ASP A 81 -17.52 -0.50 3.98
N TYR A 82 -18.43 0.37 4.42
CA TYR A 82 -19.16 0.18 5.67
C TYR A 82 -20.66 0.16 5.42
N TYR A 83 -21.39 -0.51 6.30
CA TYR A 83 -22.80 -0.82 6.14
C TYR A 83 -23.59 -0.28 7.33
N PRO A 84 -24.89 0.03 7.17
CA PRO A 84 -25.74 0.34 8.31
C PRO A 84 -25.75 -0.81 9.30
N PHE A 85 -25.69 -0.50 10.60
CA PHE A 85 -25.92 -1.45 11.66
C PHE A 85 -27.30 -1.18 12.28
N ALA A 86 -28.22 -2.13 12.13
CA ALA A 86 -29.60 -1.98 12.57
C ALA A 86 -30.16 -3.30 13.07
N GLY A 87 -30.94 -3.27 14.14
CA GLY A 87 -31.51 -4.49 14.73
C GLY A 87 -30.44 -5.49 15.18
N HIS A 88 -29.28 -4.99 15.65
CA HIS A 88 -28.11 -5.78 16.06
C HIS A 88 -27.49 -6.63 14.94
N ARG A 89 -27.62 -6.19 13.68
CA ARG A 89 -27.11 -6.90 12.51
C ARG A 89 -26.51 -5.96 11.49
N VAL A 90 -25.54 -6.49 10.73
CA VAL A 90 -24.94 -5.77 9.60
C VAL A 90 -25.89 -5.87 8.40
N ALA A 91 -26.34 -4.72 7.90
CA ALA A 91 -27.25 -4.63 6.76
C ALA A 91 -26.47 -4.57 5.43
N TYR A 92 -26.00 -5.73 4.96
CA TYR A 92 -25.20 -5.85 3.72
C TYR A 92 -25.92 -5.50 2.41
N GLY A 93 -27.23 -5.21 2.45
CA GLY A 93 -28.01 -4.94 1.23
C GLY A 93 -27.57 -3.71 0.46
N LYS A 94 -26.99 -2.71 1.15
CA LYS A 94 -26.42 -1.51 0.54
C LYS A 94 -25.31 -0.94 1.41
N SER A 95 -24.15 -0.65 0.81
CA SER A 95 -23.08 0.11 1.47
C SER A 95 -23.60 1.50 1.85
N ALA A 96 -23.30 1.92 3.08
CA ALA A 96 -23.57 3.27 3.55
C ALA A 96 -22.51 4.27 3.05
N GLY A 97 -21.31 3.79 2.73
CA GLY A 97 -20.21 4.58 2.21
C GLY A 97 -18.90 3.81 2.27
N ILE A 98 -17.82 4.52 1.93
CA ILE A 98 -16.44 4.03 2.01
C ILE A 98 -15.74 4.83 3.10
N LEU A 99 -14.98 4.17 3.98
CA LEU A 99 -14.18 4.83 5.00
C LEU A 99 -13.06 5.66 4.36
N LEU A 100 -12.92 6.91 4.78
CA LEU A 100 -11.94 7.83 4.22
C LEU A 100 -10.68 7.88 5.09
N GLY A 101 -9.52 8.13 4.50
CA GLY A 101 -8.26 8.11 5.24
C GLY A 101 -8.19 9.24 6.27
N ALA A 102 -7.58 8.98 7.42
CA ALA A 102 -7.55 9.87 8.58
C ALA A 102 -8.94 10.25 9.14
N GLU A 103 -10.01 9.54 8.77
CA GLU A 103 -11.32 9.71 9.38
C GLU A 103 -11.35 9.01 10.76
N PRO A 104 -11.82 9.67 11.83
CA PRO A 104 -11.96 9.05 13.14
C PRO A 104 -13.25 8.24 13.23
N LEU A 105 -13.20 7.11 13.94
CA LEU A 105 -14.38 6.33 14.33
C LEU A 105 -14.34 5.98 15.81
N ILE A 106 -15.51 5.84 16.42
CA ILE A 106 -15.64 5.36 17.81
C ILE A 106 -16.25 3.98 17.80
N VAL A 107 -15.51 2.98 18.27
CA VAL A 107 -15.96 1.59 18.31
C VAL A 107 -17.04 1.43 19.38
N LYS A 108 -18.14 0.78 19.01
CA LYS A 108 -19.30 0.51 19.89
C LYS A 108 -19.45 -0.95 20.22
N ASP A 109 -19.17 -1.84 19.27
CA ASP A 109 -19.24 -3.29 19.46
C ASP A 109 -18.40 -4.01 18.41
N ALA A 110 -18.32 -5.34 18.52
CA ALA A 110 -17.79 -6.23 17.50
C ALA A 110 -18.72 -7.42 17.31
N VAL A 111 -19.06 -7.73 16.06
CA VAL A 111 -20.07 -8.74 15.72
C VAL A 111 -19.56 -9.74 14.70
N GLU A 112 -20.13 -10.95 14.75
CA GLU A 112 -19.87 -12.03 13.81
C GLU A 112 -21.15 -12.42 13.07
N GLN A 113 -21.14 -12.34 11.74
CA GLN A 113 -22.30 -12.67 10.92
C GLN A 113 -21.89 -13.38 9.64
N VAL A 114 -22.76 -14.26 9.12
CA VAL A 114 -22.62 -14.77 7.75
C VAL A 114 -22.80 -13.59 6.78
N ALA A 115 -21.77 -13.31 5.98
CA ALA A 115 -21.79 -12.26 4.98
C ALA A 115 -22.19 -12.82 3.60
N PRO A 116 -22.99 -12.08 2.81
CA PRO A 116 -23.22 -12.45 1.41
C PRO A 116 -21.94 -12.23 0.59
N LYS A 117 -21.77 -12.97 -0.52
CA LYS A 117 -20.60 -12.85 -1.40
C LYS A 117 -20.32 -11.42 -1.89
N SER A 118 -21.35 -10.58 -2.00
CA SER A 118 -21.20 -9.18 -2.38
C SER A 118 -20.42 -8.34 -1.35
N ALA A 119 -20.39 -8.76 -0.09
CA ALA A 119 -19.72 -8.06 1.01
C ALA A 119 -18.36 -8.66 1.38
N THR A 120 -17.82 -9.57 0.56
CA THR A 120 -16.57 -10.31 0.85
C THR A 120 -15.41 -9.95 -0.08
N PHE A 121 -15.47 -8.80 -0.78
CA PHE A 121 -14.46 -8.42 -1.77
C PHE A 121 -13.11 -8.07 -1.13
N ARG A 122 -13.12 -7.27 -0.05
CA ARG A 122 -11.90 -6.84 0.66
C ARG A 122 -11.49 -7.80 1.76
N ILE A 123 -12.48 -8.19 2.55
CA ILE A 123 -12.32 -9.09 3.69
C ILE A 123 -13.11 -10.35 3.36
N PRO A 124 -12.47 -11.52 3.30
CA PRO A 124 -13.18 -12.78 3.07
C PRO A 124 -14.36 -12.97 4.03
N GLY A 125 -15.36 -13.74 3.61
CA GLY A 125 -16.51 -14.04 4.47
C GLY A 125 -16.22 -15.12 5.52
N GLY A 126 -15.35 -16.08 5.19
CA GLY A 126 -15.18 -17.31 5.97
C GLY A 126 -16.51 -18.02 6.27
N ASP A 127 -16.55 -18.73 7.39
CA ASP A 127 -17.80 -19.22 7.98
C ASP A 127 -18.63 -18.05 8.54
N ARG A 128 -17.95 -17.06 9.12
CA ARG A 128 -18.53 -15.80 9.60
C ARG A 128 -17.55 -14.65 9.42
N GLN A 129 -18.03 -13.54 8.90
CA GLN A 129 -17.27 -12.30 8.81
C GLN A 129 -17.36 -11.57 10.16
N VAL A 130 -16.23 -11.05 10.63
CA VAL A 130 -16.14 -10.19 11.80
C VAL A 130 -16.22 -8.74 11.34
N SER A 131 -17.09 -7.96 11.97
CA SER A 131 -17.20 -6.52 11.75
C SER A 131 -17.05 -5.75 13.06
N LEU A 132 -16.39 -4.60 13.01
CA LEU A 132 -16.47 -3.59 14.07
C LEU A 132 -17.71 -2.75 13.84
N VAL A 133 -18.50 -2.56 14.91
CA VAL A 133 -19.59 -1.60 14.96
C VAL A 133 -19.05 -0.28 15.46
N PHE A 134 -19.39 0.82 14.82
CA PHE A 134 -18.85 2.14 15.14
C PHE A 134 -19.83 3.27 14.84
N THR A 135 -19.55 4.44 15.41
CA THR A 135 -20.17 5.72 15.04
C THR A 135 -19.15 6.63 14.39
N LEU A 136 -19.60 7.48 13.46
CA LEU A 136 -18.79 8.53 12.84
C LEU A 136 -19.01 9.87 13.56
N PRO A 137 -18.10 10.30 14.45
CA PRO A 137 -18.29 11.49 15.27
C PRO A 137 -18.39 12.79 14.47
N GLN A 138 -17.86 12.81 13.24
CA GLN A 138 -17.89 13.97 12.34
C GLN A 138 -19.03 13.91 11.31
N SER A 139 -19.86 12.85 11.34
CA SER A 139 -21.00 12.73 10.42
C SER A 139 -22.20 13.55 10.89
N ALA A 140 -23.16 13.78 9.99
CA ALA A 140 -24.40 14.49 10.28
C ALA A 140 -25.24 13.83 11.39
N ASP A 141 -25.07 12.53 11.61
CA ASP A 141 -25.69 11.79 12.71
C ASP A 141 -24.62 10.99 13.45
N ALA A 142 -23.98 11.65 14.43
CA ALA A 142 -22.91 11.07 15.23
C ALA A 142 -23.35 9.91 16.14
N THR A 143 -24.65 9.62 16.24
CA THR A 143 -25.18 8.50 17.03
C THR A 143 -25.47 7.27 16.18
N LYS A 144 -25.54 7.44 14.85
CA LYS A 144 -25.85 6.35 13.95
C LYS A 144 -24.73 5.33 13.89
N GLU A 145 -25.11 4.07 14.08
CA GLU A 145 -24.20 2.95 14.07
C GLU A 145 -24.04 2.37 12.68
N TYR A 146 -22.79 2.05 12.36
CA TYR A 146 -22.36 1.41 11.14
C TYR A 146 -21.47 0.23 11.48
N ALA A 147 -21.26 -0.66 10.53
CA ALA A 147 -20.35 -1.78 10.68
C ALA A 147 -19.40 -1.89 9.49
N VAL A 148 -18.13 -2.13 9.77
CA VAL A 148 -17.08 -2.35 8.76
C VAL A 148 -16.48 -3.74 8.95
N PRO A 149 -16.34 -4.54 7.90
CA PRO A 149 -15.62 -5.82 7.97
C PRO A 149 -14.16 -5.61 8.36
N VAL A 150 -13.67 -6.38 9.33
CA VAL A 150 -12.29 -6.29 9.81
C VAL A 150 -11.59 -7.64 9.90
N GLY A 151 -12.31 -8.73 9.65
CA GLY A 151 -11.77 -10.07 9.73
C GLY A 151 -12.81 -11.12 9.41
N TYR A 152 -12.44 -12.37 9.57
CA TYR A 152 -13.33 -13.51 9.41
C TYR A 152 -12.89 -14.68 10.27
N ARG A 153 -13.82 -15.59 10.51
CA ARG A 153 -13.58 -16.88 11.13
C ARG A 153 -13.76 -17.98 10.10
N GLU A 154 -12.79 -18.87 10.00
CA GLU A 154 -12.83 -20.02 9.12
C GLU A 154 -12.25 -21.23 9.84
N THR A 155 -13.00 -22.33 9.88
CA THR A 155 -12.56 -23.58 10.55
C THR A 155 -12.13 -23.32 12.00
N GLY A 156 -12.86 -22.45 12.70
CA GLY A 156 -12.60 -22.10 14.11
C GLY A 156 -11.41 -21.17 14.35
N ARG A 157 -10.69 -20.72 13.31
CA ARG A 157 -9.59 -19.75 13.41
C ARG A 157 -10.03 -18.38 12.95
N TYR A 158 -9.54 -17.35 13.62
CA TYR A 158 -9.77 -15.96 13.19
C TYR A 158 -8.60 -15.44 12.37
N THR A 159 -8.92 -14.57 11.42
CA THR A 159 -7.96 -13.71 10.72
C THR A 159 -8.48 -12.30 10.79
N PHE A 160 -7.67 -11.39 11.32
CA PHE A 160 -8.01 -9.99 11.51
C PHE A 160 -7.08 -9.10 10.70
N TYR A 161 -7.63 -8.00 10.18
CA TYR A 161 -6.96 -7.00 9.37
C TYR A 161 -7.00 -5.61 10.02
N THR A 162 -7.28 -5.54 11.32
CA THR A 162 -7.46 -4.27 12.04
C THR A 162 -6.21 -3.41 12.03
N ASP A 163 -5.02 -4.01 12.05
CA ASP A 163 -3.73 -3.30 12.01
C ASP A 163 -3.45 -2.70 10.61
N GLU A 164 -4.04 -3.26 9.57
CA GLU A 164 -3.94 -2.81 8.18
C GLU A 164 -5.01 -1.75 7.85
N ILE A 165 -6.14 -1.78 8.55
CA ILE A 165 -7.28 -0.89 8.29
C ILE A 165 -7.23 0.38 9.15
N PHE A 166 -6.67 0.31 10.36
CA PHE A 166 -6.70 1.40 11.32
C PHE A 166 -5.34 1.78 11.90
N PHE A 167 -5.19 3.08 12.19
CA PHE A 167 -4.28 3.57 13.21
C PHE A 167 -4.97 3.56 14.58
N TYR A 168 -4.21 3.16 15.60
CA TYR A 168 -4.67 3.18 17.00
C TYR A 168 -4.41 4.52 17.69
N ASP A 169 -3.52 5.33 17.13
CA ASP A 169 -3.18 6.68 17.59
C ASP A 169 -3.56 7.67 16.48
N ASP A 170 -3.73 8.95 16.83
CA ASP A 170 -4.13 9.98 15.87
C ASP A 170 -3.05 10.16 14.79
N PRO A 171 -3.37 9.97 13.50
CA PRO A 171 -2.39 10.14 12.43
C PRO A 171 -1.80 11.55 12.39
N HIS A 172 -2.53 12.57 12.84
CA HIS A 172 -2.05 13.95 12.94
C HIS A 172 -0.87 14.10 13.91
N GLU A 173 -0.88 13.33 15.00
CA GLU A 173 0.20 13.28 15.98
C GLU A 173 1.35 12.38 15.49
N LEU A 174 1.01 11.25 14.86
CA LEU A 174 1.98 10.31 14.30
C LEU A 174 2.84 10.96 13.21
N TYR A 175 2.23 11.72 12.31
CA TYR A 175 2.92 12.46 11.24
C TYR A 175 2.85 13.98 11.44
N LYS A 176 3.11 14.44 12.67
CA LYS A 176 3.11 15.88 13.01
C LYS A 176 4.03 16.74 12.13
N HIS A 177 5.05 16.13 11.52
CA HIS A 177 6.00 16.80 10.61
C HIS A 177 5.43 17.11 9.22
N TRP A 178 4.24 16.60 8.86
CA TRP A 178 3.61 16.91 7.57
C TRP A 178 3.14 18.36 7.44
N GLY A 179 2.96 19.05 8.57
CA GLY A 179 2.54 20.44 8.59
C GLY A 179 1.04 20.63 8.26
N PRO A 180 0.49 21.81 8.58
CA PRO A 180 -0.95 22.04 8.58
C PRO A 180 -1.59 22.05 7.19
N GLU A 181 -0.87 22.49 6.15
CA GLU A 181 -1.40 22.55 4.79
C GLU A 181 -1.63 21.16 4.19
N ILE A 182 -0.69 20.25 4.43
CA ILE A 182 -0.80 18.85 4.00
C ILE A 182 -1.93 18.15 4.74
N TRP A 183 -2.03 18.32 6.06
CA TRP A 183 -3.12 17.74 6.84
C TRP A 183 -4.48 18.25 6.39
N LYS A 184 -4.61 19.55 6.16
CA LYS A 184 -5.84 20.13 5.59
C LYS A 184 -6.21 19.49 4.25
N ALA A 185 -5.23 19.22 3.39
CA ALA A 185 -5.47 18.54 2.11
C ALA A 185 -5.90 17.07 2.31
N VAL A 186 -5.28 16.35 3.24
CA VAL A 186 -5.66 14.97 3.60
C VAL A 186 -7.10 14.91 4.12
N ASP A 187 -7.44 15.76 5.10
CA ASP A 187 -8.77 15.82 5.72
C ASP A 187 -9.86 16.25 4.73
N SER A 188 -9.48 17.04 3.72
CA SER A 188 -10.38 17.46 2.65
C SER A 188 -10.43 16.47 1.49
N HIS A 189 -9.70 15.35 1.56
CA HIS A 189 -9.53 14.35 0.51
C HIS A 189 -9.11 14.97 -0.84
N GLN A 190 -8.10 15.85 -0.76
CA GLN A 190 -7.51 16.56 -1.89
C GLN A 190 -6.02 16.26 -2.05
N VAL A 191 -5.54 16.41 -3.28
CA VAL A 191 -4.11 16.41 -3.60
C VAL A 191 -3.67 17.84 -3.91
N ILE A 192 -2.48 18.20 -3.43
CA ILE A 192 -1.81 19.47 -3.74
C ILE A 192 -0.35 19.20 -4.17
N LEU A 193 0.27 20.19 -4.80
CA LEU A 193 1.69 20.11 -5.18
C LEU A 193 2.57 19.93 -3.94
N GLY A 194 3.64 19.14 -4.07
CA GLY A 194 4.59 18.90 -2.99
C GLY A 194 4.19 17.83 -1.95
N MET A 195 2.96 17.29 -2.02
CA MET A 195 2.63 16.08 -1.26
C MET A 195 3.52 14.90 -1.68
N ASN A 196 3.76 13.95 -0.79
CA ASN A 196 4.44 12.69 -1.14
C ASN A 196 3.43 11.57 -1.44
N GLU A 197 3.89 10.43 -1.98
CA GLU A 197 2.98 9.35 -2.41
C GLU A 197 2.16 8.77 -1.23
N ARG A 198 2.70 8.78 0.00
CA ARG A 198 1.98 8.35 1.22
C ARG A 198 0.86 9.32 1.62
N GLN A 199 1.13 10.62 1.62
CA GLN A 199 0.17 11.68 1.91
C GLN A 199 -0.99 11.62 0.91
N VAL A 200 -0.68 11.43 -0.38
CA VAL A 200 -1.70 11.29 -1.43
C VAL A 200 -2.50 10.00 -1.25
N GLN A 201 -1.87 8.89 -0.88
CA GLN A 201 -2.57 7.64 -0.59
C GLN A 201 -3.52 7.77 0.60
N LEU A 202 -3.14 8.47 1.67
CA LEU A 202 -4.03 8.71 2.81
C LEU A 202 -5.20 9.63 2.41
N SER A 203 -4.94 10.63 1.58
CA SER A 203 -5.96 11.58 1.10
C SER A 203 -6.95 10.98 0.10
N LEU A 204 -6.46 10.34 -0.97
CA LEU A 204 -7.26 9.88 -2.12
C LEU A 204 -7.59 8.38 -2.08
N GLY A 205 -6.98 7.65 -1.15
CA GLY A 205 -7.20 6.24 -0.93
C GLY A 205 -6.41 5.31 -1.85
N GLN A 206 -7.08 4.28 -2.38
CA GLN A 206 -6.37 3.21 -3.09
C GLN A 206 -5.82 3.63 -4.45
N VAL A 207 -4.60 3.15 -4.74
CA VAL A 207 -4.06 3.06 -6.09
C VAL A 207 -4.91 2.13 -6.95
N SER A 208 -5.44 2.65 -8.05
CA SER A 208 -6.16 1.88 -9.08
C SER A 208 -5.21 1.41 -10.19
N LYS A 209 -4.22 2.24 -10.55
CA LYS A 209 -3.24 1.94 -11.60
C LYS A 209 -1.91 2.62 -11.32
N SER A 210 -0.82 2.01 -11.76
CA SER A 210 0.50 2.64 -11.81
C SER A 210 1.20 2.38 -13.15
N VAL A 211 1.93 3.37 -13.65
CA VAL A 211 2.76 3.23 -14.87
C VAL A 211 4.15 2.65 -14.62
N SER A 212 4.59 2.56 -13.36
CA SER A 212 5.93 2.09 -12.97
C SER A 212 5.93 1.49 -11.56
N GLN A 213 6.95 0.71 -11.20
CA GLN A 213 7.17 0.25 -9.82
C GLN A 213 8.10 1.18 -9.02
N ASP A 214 8.62 2.24 -9.65
CA ASP A 214 9.52 3.22 -9.03
C ASP A 214 8.73 4.18 -8.10
N TYR A 215 8.60 3.78 -6.83
CA TYR A 215 7.83 4.51 -5.81
C TYR A 215 8.35 5.95 -5.66
N GLY A 216 7.44 6.92 -5.69
CA GLY A 216 7.78 8.34 -5.63
C GLY A 216 8.35 8.93 -6.92
N ASN A 217 8.56 8.15 -7.98
CA ASN A 217 9.07 8.61 -9.28
C ASN A 217 8.22 8.05 -10.43
N ARG A 218 6.91 8.25 -10.34
CA ARG A 218 5.95 7.62 -11.24
C ARG A 218 4.64 8.39 -11.33
N MET A 219 3.83 8.01 -12.30
CA MET A 219 2.43 8.43 -12.35
C MET A 219 1.53 7.33 -11.78
N VAL A 220 0.66 7.72 -10.85
CA VAL A 220 -0.27 6.84 -10.15
C VAL A 220 -1.68 7.35 -10.35
N VAL A 221 -2.62 6.47 -10.66
CA VAL A 221 -4.04 6.79 -10.64
C VAL A 221 -4.62 6.26 -9.33
N TYR A 222 -5.31 7.15 -8.61
CA TYR A 222 -6.04 6.82 -7.39
C TYR A 222 -7.52 6.72 -7.68
N ALA A 223 -8.22 5.80 -7.01
CA ALA A 223 -9.65 5.59 -7.23
C ALA A 223 -10.50 6.80 -6.79
N ASN A 224 -10.09 7.48 -5.71
CA ASN A 224 -10.69 8.73 -5.22
C ASN A 224 -12.24 8.70 -5.23
N LEU A 225 -12.81 7.71 -4.53
CA LEU A 225 -14.26 7.53 -4.38
C LEU A 225 -15.03 7.48 -5.72
N GLY A 226 -14.44 6.84 -6.73
CA GLY A 226 -15.04 6.72 -8.06
C GLY A 226 -14.82 7.94 -8.96
N LYS A 227 -13.97 8.90 -8.55
CA LYS A 227 -13.55 10.06 -9.34
C LYS A 227 -12.04 10.01 -9.56
N PRO A 228 -11.53 9.12 -10.43
CA PRO A 228 -10.12 8.78 -10.42
C PRO A 228 -9.23 10.00 -10.69
N MET A 229 -8.08 10.03 -10.01
CA MET A 229 -7.14 11.16 -10.04
C MET A 229 -5.76 10.64 -10.43
N ALA A 230 -5.22 11.14 -11.54
CA ALA A 230 -3.86 10.86 -11.98
C ALA A 230 -2.89 11.84 -11.31
N VAL A 231 -1.86 11.33 -10.65
CA VAL A 231 -0.88 12.10 -9.88
C VAL A 231 0.53 11.71 -10.32
N THR A 232 1.36 12.69 -10.64
CA THR A 232 2.75 12.49 -11.06
C THR A 232 3.70 12.85 -9.92
N PHE A 233 4.55 11.90 -9.54
CA PHE A 233 5.58 12.06 -8.52
C PHE A 233 6.97 12.14 -9.17
N VAL A 234 7.78 13.08 -8.68
CA VAL A 234 9.22 13.16 -8.94
C VAL A 234 9.91 13.41 -7.61
N ASN A 235 10.92 12.62 -7.27
CA ASN A 235 11.60 12.63 -5.97
C ASN A 235 10.62 12.54 -4.79
N ASN A 236 9.61 11.68 -4.93
CA ASN A 236 8.52 11.48 -3.99
C ASN A 236 7.72 12.76 -3.67
N LYS A 237 7.57 13.64 -4.67
CA LYS A 237 6.80 14.88 -4.57
C LYS A 237 5.86 15.02 -5.75
N VAL A 238 4.61 15.38 -5.46
CA VAL A 238 3.60 15.70 -6.48
C VAL A 238 4.09 16.91 -7.28
N THR A 239 4.25 16.71 -8.57
CA THR A 239 4.62 17.77 -9.54
C THR A 239 3.47 18.13 -10.47
N ALA A 240 2.51 17.22 -10.65
CA ALA A 240 1.30 17.45 -11.41
C ALA A 240 0.19 16.49 -10.95
N PHE A 241 -1.06 16.92 -11.08
CA PHE A 241 -2.22 16.05 -10.93
C PHE A 241 -3.38 16.54 -11.79
N ARG A 242 -4.26 15.62 -12.19
CA ARG A 242 -5.46 15.91 -12.99
C ARG A 242 -6.50 14.81 -12.80
N PRO A 243 -7.81 15.12 -12.97
CA PRO A 243 -8.80 14.07 -13.15
C PRO A 243 -8.32 13.08 -14.22
N ASP A 244 -8.41 11.78 -13.93
CA ASP A 244 -8.08 10.78 -14.93
C ASP A 244 -9.12 10.83 -16.05
N GLN A 245 -8.67 10.97 -17.28
CA GLN A 245 -9.55 11.04 -18.46
C GLN A 245 -9.73 9.65 -19.10
N GLY A 246 -9.35 8.58 -18.40
CA GLY A 246 -9.03 7.32 -19.03
C GLY A 246 -7.73 7.47 -19.81
N PHE A 247 -6.78 6.58 -19.58
CA PHE A 247 -5.65 6.42 -20.49
C PHE A 247 -6.10 6.15 -21.93
#